data_AF-A0A2M4CKK7-F1
#
_entry.id   AF-A0A2M4CKK7-F1
#
_cell.length_a   1.000
_cell.length_b   1.000
_cell.length_c   1.000
_cell.angle_alpha   90.00
_cell.angle_beta   90.00
_cell.angle_gamma   90.00
#
_symmetry.space_group_name_H-M   'P 1'
#
loop_
_entity.id
_entity.type
_entity.pdbx_description
1 polymer ?
#
loop_
_entity_poly.entity_id
_entity_poly.type
_entity_poly.pdbx_seq_one_letter_code
_entity_poly.pdbx_strand_id
1 'polypeptide(L)'
;NRRGKKTVLIRFANKYTRPFLEKMQSFGYIGNITYIDDRREGKVIVELNGRLNKCGSICPNYHLKFNDVENYRSKLLPARQFGHLILSTDKGIIDHNEAINHNTG
;
A
#
# COMPACT_ATOMS: atom_id res chain seq x y z
N ASN A 1 -14.03 15.86 -2.11
CA ASN A 1 -13.88 16.01 -3.59
C ASN A 1 -12.55 15.44 -4.06
N ARG A 2 -12.58 14.34 -4.82
CA ARG A 2 -11.37 13.80 -5.47
C ARG A 2 -11.05 14.68 -6.69
N ARG A 3 -9.79 15.10 -6.84
CA ARG A 3 -9.38 16.15 -7.81
C ARG A 3 -9.14 15.64 -9.24
N GLY A 4 -9.32 14.34 -9.51
CA GLY A 4 -9.16 13.76 -10.86
C GLY A 4 -7.80 13.97 -11.51
N LYS A 5 -6.72 14.09 -10.72
CA LYS A 5 -5.37 14.35 -11.24
C LYS A 5 -4.80 13.11 -11.93
N LYS A 6 -4.09 13.31 -13.04
CA LYS A 6 -3.37 12.25 -13.75
C LYS A 6 -2.07 11.85 -13.06
N THR A 7 -1.43 12.77 -12.35
CA THR A 7 -0.16 12.54 -11.67
C THR A 7 -0.16 13.15 -10.27
N VAL A 8 0.63 12.56 -9.38
CA VAL A 8 0.83 13.04 -8.01
C VAL A 8 2.32 13.03 -7.69
N LEU A 9 2.81 14.11 -7.11
CA LEU A 9 4.15 14.21 -6.54
C LEU A 9 4.08 13.88 -5.05
N ILE A 10 4.81 12.86 -4.62
CA ILE A 10 5.01 12.49 -3.22
C ILE A 10 6.41 12.94 -2.83
N ARG A 11 6.51 13.73 -1.76
CA ARG A 11 7.77 14.38 -1.37
C ARG A 11 8.74 13.44 -0.63
N PHE A 12 8.25 12.37 -0.02
CA PHE A 12 9.04 11.49 0.83
C PHE A 12 9.07 10.07 0.26
N ALA A 13 10.21 9.67 -0.27
CA ALA A 13 10.48 8.29 -0.67
C ALA A 13 11.17 7.52 0.48
N ASN A 14 10.44 7.27 1.57
CA ASN A 14 11.01 6.55 2.71
C ASN A 14 11.04 5.02 2.49
N LYS A 15 11.69 4.30 3.43
CA LYS A 15 11.84 2.83 3.39
C LYS A 15 10.53 2.04 3.33
N TYR A 16 9.40 2.64 3.68
CA TYR A 16 8.08 2.00 3.66
C TYR A 16 7.27 2.40 2.42
N THR A 17 7.34 3.65 1.99
CA THR A 17 6.56 4.19 0.86
C THR A 17 6.97 3.55 -0.46
N ARG A 18 8.27 3.31 -0.69
CA ARG A 18 8.75 2.68 -1.93
C ARG A 18 8.18 1.26 -2.12
N PRO A 19 8.39 0.30 -1.20
CA PRO A 19 7.82 -1.04 -1.33
C PRO A 19 6.28 -1.04 -1.33
N PHE A 20 5.65 -0.10 -0.62
CA PHE A 20 4.21 0.08 -0.68
C PHE A 20 3.73 0.47 -2.09
N LEU A 21 4.36 1.46 -2.72
CA LEU A 21 4.01 1.87 -4.09
C LEU A 21 4.30 0.76 -5.10
N GLU A 22 5.40 0.03 -4.96
CA GLU A 22 5.70 -1.14 -5.81
C GLU A 22 4.61 -2.21 -5.73
N LYS A 23 4.10 -2.52 -4.53
CA LYS A 23 2.93 -3.42 -4.37
C LYS A 23 1.66 -2.85 -5.00
N MET A 24 1.41 -1.55 -4.85
CA MET A 24 0.25 -0.93 -5.50
C MET A 24 0.34 -1.00 -7.03
N GLN A 25 1.54 -0.90 -7.58
CA GLN A 25 1.80 -1.04 -9.01
C GLN A 25 1.63 -2.50 -9.46
N SER A 26 2.14 -3.47 -8.71
CA SER A 26 1.99 -4.90 -9.04
C SER A 26 0.53 -5.34 -9.05
N PHE A 27 -0.31 -4.77 -8.18
CA PHE A 27 -1.76 -5.00 -8.18
C PHE A 27 -2.52 -4.17 -9.22
N GLY A 28 -1.85 -3.26 -9.95
CA GLY A 28 -2.43 -2.46 -11.03
C GLY A 28 -3.31 -1.29 -10.57
N TYR A 29 -3.20 -0.84 -9.30
CA TYR A 29 -3.95 0.34 -8.83
C TYR A 29 -3.32 1.66 -9.27
N ILE A 30 -2.04 1.66 -9.56
CA ILE A 30 -1.28 2.82 -10.04
C ILE A 30 -0.53 2.46 -11.33
N GLY A 31 -0.17 3.48 -12.10
CA GLY A 31 0.58 3.35 -13.34
C GLY A 31 2.08 3.37 -13.11
N ASN A 32 2.80 4.15 -13.91
CA ASN A 32 4.25 4.27 -13.78
C ASN A 32 4.63 5.05 -12.52
N ILE A 33 5.77 4.67 -11.97
CA ILE A 33 6.41 5.33 -10.84
C ILE A 33 7.77 5.84 -11.30
N THR A 34 8.06 7.12 -11.06
CA THR A 34 9.36 7.72 -11.34
C THR A 34 9.95 8.25 -10.05
N TYR A 35 11.12 7.72 -9.68
CA TYR A 35 11.89 8.19 -8.52
C TYR A 35 12.87 9.29 -8.96
N ILE A 36 12.84 10.42 -8.27
CA ILE A 36 13.73 11.56 -8.47
C ILE A 36 14.61 11.66 -7.23
N ASP A 37 15.92 11.58 -7.43
CA ASP A 37 16.90 11.79 -6.37
C ASP A 37 17.29 13.28 -6.30
N ASP A 38 16.95 13.92 -5.19
CA ASP A 38 17.30 15.31 -4.90
C ASP A 38 18.46 15.45 -3.90
N ARG A 39 19.19 14.35 -3.65
CA ARG A 39 20.23 14.20 -2.59
C ARG A 39 19.73 14.53 -1.17
N ARG A 40 18.40 14.60 -0.99
CA ARG A 40 17.75 14.84 0.30
C ARG A 40 16.88 13.65 0.67
N GLU A 41 15.57 13.79 0.49
CA GLU A 41 14.58 12.80 0.92
C GLU A 41 14.00 11.99 -0.25
N GLY A 42 14.36 12.37 -1.48
CA GLY A 42 13.88 11.74 -2.71
C GLY A 42 12.41 12.03 -2.96
N LYS A 43 12.05 12.33 -4.21
CA LYS A 43 10.67 12.56 -4.62
C LYS A 43 10.19 11.43 -5.50
N VAL A 44 8.88 11.19 -5.48
CA VAL A 44 8.25 10.18 -6.33
C VAL A 44 7.13 10.84 -7.12
N ILE A 45 7.17 10.69 -8.44
CA ILE A 45 6.04 11.00 -9.31
C ILE A 45 5.31 9.69 -9.56
N VAL A 46 4.02 9.66 -9.25
CA VAL A 46 3.14 8.51 -9.48
C VAL A 46 2.09 8.89 -10.50
N GLU A 47 1.96 8.09 -11.56
CA GLU A 47 0.89 8.19 -12.53
C GLU A 47 -0.35 7.44 -12.02
N LEU A 48 -1.51 8.10 -12.10
CA LEU A 48 -2.79 7.54 -11.66
C LEU A 48 -3.60 7.10 -12.88
N ASN A 49 -4.06 5.85 -12.85
CA ASN A 49 -4.89 5.25 -13.90
C ASN A 49 -6.40 5.36 -13.63
N GLY A 50 -6.80 5.95 -12.50
CA GLY A 50 -8.20 6.12 -12.11
C GLY A 50 -8.88 4.92 -11.43
N ARG A 51 -8.17 3.80 -11.21
CA ARG A 51 -8.73 2.60 -10.55
C ARG A 51 -8.80 2.69 -9.03
N LEU A 52 -8.11 3.68 -8.44
CA LEU A 52 -7.99 3.82 -6.98
C LEU A 52 -9.25 4.47 -6.37
N ASN A 53 -9.97 3.68 -5.57
CA ASN A 53 -11.13 4.16 -4.82
C ASN A 53 -10.73 4.84 -3.51
N LYS A 54 -10.11 4.09 -2.60
CA LYS A 54 -9.66 4.58 -1.30
C LYS A 54 -8.31 3.95 -1.00
N CYS A 55 -7.38 4.79 -0.54
CA CYS A 55 -6.09 4.38 -0.01
C CYS A 55 -5.88 5.19 1.27
N GLY A 56 -5.44 4.54 2.34
CA GLY A 56 -5.23 5.19 3.63
C GLY A 56 -4.32 4.36 4.51
N SER A 57 -3.66 5.02 5.46
CA SER A 57 -2.86 4.39 6.50
C SER A 57 -3.71 4.15 7.73
N ILE A 58 -3.38 3.09 8.48
CA ILE A 58 -4.00 2.78 9.77
C ILE A 58 -3.09 3.33 10.87
N CYS A 59 -3.65 4.13 11.77
CA CYS A 59 -2.95 4.68 12.92
C CYS A 59 -3.82 4.49 14.18
N PRO A 60 -3.26 3.97 15.29
CA PRO A 60 -1.89 3.47 15.47
C PRO A 60 -1.59 2.20 14.65
N ASN A 61 -0.32 1.88 14.47
CA ASN A 61 0.09 0.64 13.80
C ASN A 61 -0.09 -0.54 14.77
N TYR A 62 -1.26 -1.20 14.70
CA TYR A 62 -1.59 -2.31 15.59
C TYR A 62 -0.77 -3.56 15.27
N HIS A 63 -0.27 -4.22 16.30
CA HIS A 63 0.30 -5.57 16.16
C HIS A 63 -0.82 -6.56 15.88
N LEU A 64 -0.75 -7.23 14.74
CA LEU A 64 -1.74 -8.20 14.29
C LEU A 64 -1.19 -9.61 14.54
N LYS A 65 -2.04 -10.50 15.07
CA LYS A 65 -1.75 -11.93 15.06
C LYS A 65 -2.35 -12.53 13.80
N PHE A 66 -1.80 -13.65 13.33
CA PHE A 66 -2.30 -14.38 12.17
C PHE A 66 -3.82 -14.62 12.23
N ASN A 67 -4.33 -15.04 13.40
CA ASN A 67 -5.76 -15.31 13.61
C ASN A 67 -6.64 -14.06 13.49
N ASP A 68 -6.09 -12.87 13.71
CA ASP A 68 -6.84 -11.61 13.67
C ASP A 68 -6.88 -10.99 12.26
N VAL A 69 -6.04 -11.44 11.33
CA VAL A 69 -5.95 -10.88 9.97
C VAL A 69 -7.31 -10.89 9.28
N GLU A 70 -8.09 -11.97 9.40
CA GLU A 70 -9.41 -12.05 8.78
C GLU A 70 -10.47 -11.14 9.43
N ASN A 71 -10.36 -10.95 10.75
CA ASN A 71 -11.22 -10.00 11.47
C ASN A 71 -10.96 -8.57 11.01
N TYR A 72 -9.71 -8.20 10.75
CA TYR A 72 -9.38 -6.88 10.21
C TYR A 72 -9.74 -6.77 8.73
N ARG A 73 -9.54 -7.83 7.94
CA ARG A 73 -9.92 -7.86 6.52
C ARG A 73 -11.40 -7.56 6.34
N SER A 74 -12.26 -8.24 7.11
CA SER A 74 -13.72 -8.03 7.05
C SER A 74 -14.19 -6.65 7.50
N LYS A 75 -13.46 -6.01 8.43
CA LYS A 75 -13.77 -4.64 8.91
C LYS A 75 -13.30 -3.55 7.96
N LEU A 76 -12.18 -3.75 7.28
CA LEU A 76 -11.50 -2.72 6.50
C LEU A 76 -11.83 -2.78 5.00
N LEU A 77 -11.94 -3.99 4.44
CA LEU A 77 -12.19 -4.19 3.03
C LEU A 77 -13.69 -4.23 2.74
N PRO A 78 -14.14 -3.64 1.62
CA PRO A 78 -15.56 -3.60 1.27
C PRO A 78 -16.10 -4.97 0.84
N ALA A 79 -15.24 -5.88 0.35
CA ALA A 79 -15.61 -7.22 -0.06
C ALA A 79 -14.42 -8.19 0.07
N ARG A 80 -14.68 -9.50 0.20
CA ARG A 80 -13.64 -10.54 0.33
C ARG A 80 -12.69 -10.64 -0.88
N GLN A 81 -13.20 -10.33 -2.07
CA GLN A 81 -12.46 -10.42 -3.33
C GLN A 81 -11.83 -9.07 -3.74
N PHE A 82 -12.03 -7.99 -2.96
CA PHE A 82 -11.65 -6.65 -3.38
C PHE A 82 -10.86 -5.91 -2.31
N GLY A 83 -9.73 -5.35 -2.73
CA GLY A 83 -8.83 -4.58 -1.89
C GLY A 83 -7.73 -5.44 -1.26
N HIS A 84 -6.69 -4.75 -0.79
CA HIS A 84 -5.51 -5.37 -0.20
C HIS A 84 -5.22 -4.70 1.12
N LEU A 85 -4.95 -5.52 2.14
CA LEU A 85 -4.45 -5.08 3.42
C LEU A 85 -2.94 -5.34 3.44
N ILE A 86 -2.17 -4.26 3.45
CA ILE A 86 -0.71 -4.33 3.46
C ILE A 86 -0.21 -4.31 4.90
N LEU A 87 0.65 -5.27 5.24
CA LEU A 87 1.21 -5.50 6.56
C LEU A 87 2.73 -5.33 6.53
N SER A 88 3.29 -4.78 7.61
CA SER A 88 4.74 -4.76 7.81
C SER A 88 5.11 -5.93 8.72
N THR A 89 5.81 -6.91 8.16
CA THR A 89 6.31 -8.10 8.89
C THR A 89 7.84 -8.12 8.87
N ASP A 90 8.46 -9.04 9.60
CA ASP A 90 9.91 -9.23 9.57
C ASP A 90 10.44 -9.64 8.19
N LYS A 91 9.57 -10.23 7.35
CA LYS A 91 9.86 -10.58 5.96
C LYS A 91 9.68 -9.41 4.98
N GLY A 92 9.33 -8.23 5.49
CA GLY A 92 9.08 -7.03 4.71
C GLY A 92 7.61 -6.65 4.64
N ILE A 93 7.30 -5.76 3.68
CA ILE A 93 5.95 -5.26 3.44
C ILE A 93 5.22 -6.21 2.48
N ILE A 94 4.22 -6.90 3.01
CA ILE A 94 3.52 -7.97 2.30
C ILE A 94 2.01 -7.74 2.32
N ASP A 95 1.29 -8.35 1.37
CA ASP A 95 -0.17 -8.35 1.37
C ASP A 95 -0.72 -9.41 2.35
N HIS A 96 -1.94 -9.22 2.84
CA HIS A 96 -2.62 -10.20 3.69
C HIS A 96 -2.70 -11.60 3.08
N ASN A 97 -2.83 -11.73 1.75
CA ASN A 97 -2.80 -13.05 1.10
C ASN A 97 -1.42 -13.71 1.20
N GLU A 98 -0.36 -12.92 1.05
CA GLU A 98 1.02 -13.40 1.21
C GLU A 98 1.30 -13.74 2.67
N ALA A 99 0.79 -12.93 3.61
CA ALA A 99 0.89 -13.18 5.04
C ALA A 99 0.22 -14.51 5.44
N ILE A 100 -0.95 -14.81 4.85
CA ILE A 100 -1.65 -16.08 5.04
C ILE A 100 -0.79 -17.24 4.52
N ASN A 101 -0.25 -17.13 3.30
CA ASN A 101 0.58 -18.17 2.70
C ASN A 101 1.88 -18.43 3.49
N HIS A 102 2.45 -17.39 4.09
CA HIS A 102 3.68 -17.48 4.85
C HIS A 102 3.49 -17.80 6.34
N ASN A 103 2.23 -17.95 6.80
CA ASN A 103 1.86 -18.10 8.21
C ASN A 103 2.50 -17.02 9.10
N THR A 104 2.48 -15.77 8.64
CA THR A 104 3.03 -14.62 9.36
C THR A 104 1.93 -13.62 9.67
N GLY A 105 1.99 -13.01 10.86
CA GLY A 105 1.10 -11.95 11.33
C GLY A 105 1.89 -10.75 11.82
#